data_AF-A0A924AZ19-F1
#
_entry.id   AF-A0A924AZ19-F1
#
_cell.length_a   1.000
_cell.length_b   1.000
_cell.length_c   1.000
_cell.angle_alpha   90.00
_cell.angle_beta   90.00
_cell.angle_gamma   90.00
#
_symmetry.space_group_name_H-M   'P 1'
#
loop_
_entity.id
_entity.type
_entity.pdbx_description
1 polymer ?
#
loop_
_entity_poly.entity_id
_entity_poly.type
_entity_poly.pdbx_seq_one_letter_code
_entity_poly.pdbx_strand_id
1 'polypeptide(L)'
;MTLQTPAEVPARIHWTEAGVERSARWRSESGMPAPKKVVIADDQTPADLAYRLACEGTALLWRGDFQNARQLLQALARRNDSRGKGKKAKAPKVPATAAEAFHLHRQAQSQRARTLAMLLLPFEADYTIPLRRAPDLKLACNEAYGRGDEPFVASMRELLGLIGAHEWRKNGVPIAALDERIHPHYGVFSPIRGEYVELVAGTPLPAGAKVAFDIGTGTGVLAAVLAKRGMQHIV
;
A
#
# COMPACT_ATOMS: atom_id res chain seq x y z
N MET A 1 18.16 30.83 3.11
CA MET A 1 18.25 30.39 4.51
C MET A 1 17.39 29.15 4.63
N THR A 2 17.97 27.98 4.34
CA THR A 2 17.29 26.69 4.34
C THR A 2 17.09 26.25 5.78
N LEU A 3 15.84 26.18 6.23
CA LEU A 3 15.49 25.60 7.51
C LEU A 3 15.82 24.10 7.44
N GLN A 4 16.93 23.70 8.06
CA GLN A 4 17.18 22.30 8.37
C GLN A 4 16.17 21.89 9.44
N THR A 5 15.12 21.20 9.02
CA THR A 5 14.27 20.42 9.91
C THR A 5 15.18 19.46 10.69
N PRO A 6 15.09 19.37 12.02
CA PRO A 6 15.88 18.41 12.78
C PRO A 6 15.62 17.01 12.22
N ALA A 7 16.68 16.25 11.93
CA ALA A 7 16.53 14.86 11.51
C ALA A 7 15.84 14.09 12.65
N GLU A 8 14.56 13.80 12.48
CA GLU A 8 13.78 13.01 13.41
C GLU A 8 14.46 11.63 13.53
N VAL A 9 14.81 11.23 14.75
CA VAL A 9 15.47 9.94 14.99
C VAL A 9 14.52 8.86 14.46
N PRO A 10 14.95 8.00 13.52
CA PRO A 10 14.07 7.00 12.94
C PRO A 10 13.50 6.11 14.03
N ALA A 11 12.17 5.97 14.05
CA ALA A 11 11.50 5.09 15.00
C ALA A 11 12.09 3.66 14.91
N ARG A 12 12.15 2.95 16.03
CA ARG A 12 12.68 1.59 16.11
C ARG A 12 11.64 0.63 16.65
N ILE A 13 11.72 -0.62 16.22
CA ILE A 13 11.01 -1.74 16.84
C ILE A 13 12.00 -2.62 17.60
N HIS A 14 11.50 -3.29 18.63
CA HIS A 14 12.27 -4.14 19.52
C HIS A 14 11.60 -5.52 19.64
N TRP A 15 12.40 -6.58 19.72
CA TRP A 15 11.93 -7.95 19.92
C TRP A 15 13.03 -8.80 20.56
N THR A 16 12.63 -9.92 21.16
CA THR A 16 13.54 -10.95 21.65
C THR A 16 13.59 -12.11 20.64
N GLU A 17 14.78 -12.56 20.28
CA GLU A 17 15.00 -13.70 19.37
C GLU A 17 16.12 -14.57 19.93
N ALA A 18 15.83 -15.87 20.17
CA ALA A 18 16.75 -16.80 20.83
C ALA A 18 17.34 -16.29 22.17
N GLY A 19 16.52 -15.58 22.96
CA GLY A 19 16.93 -14.99 24.24
C GLY A 19 17.75 -13.71 24.13
N VAL A 20 17.96 -13.18 22.92
CA VAL A 20 18.72 -11.95 22.67
C VAL A 20 17.77 -10.82 22.31
N GLU A 21 17.91 -9.69 22.99
CA GLU A 21 17.23 -8.44 22.64
C GLU A 21 17.77 -7.89 21.33
N ARG A 22 16.87 -7.58 20.40
CA ARG A 22 17.18 -7.06 19.07
C ARG A 22 16.33 -5.83 18.78
N SER A 23 16.84 -4.98 17.89
CA SER A 23 16.09 -3.85 17.36
C SER A 23 16.45 -3.56 15.92
N ALA A 24 15.53 -2.94 15.19
CA ALA A 24 15.75 -2.47 13.83
C ALA A 24 14.99 -1.16 13.61
N ARG A 25 15.43 -0.38 12.60
CA ARG A 25 14.68 0.78 12.14
C ARG A 25 13.31 0.34 11.66
N TRP A 26 12.29 1.04 12.10
CA TRP A 26 10.93 0.93 11.59
C TRP A 26 10.78 1.82 10.36
N ARG A 27 10.20 1.27 9.30
CA ARG A 27 9.81 2.03 8.12
C ARG A 27 8.33 1.85 7.86
N SER A 28 7.63 2.97 7.68
CA SER A 28 6.31 2.98 7.07
C SER A 28 6.12 4.22 6.22
N GLU A 29 5.86 4.02 4.94
CA GLU A 29 5.48 5.10 4.03
C GLU A 29 4.12 5.71 4.43
N SER A 30 3.18 4.88 4.88
CA SER A 30 1.84 5.33 5.31
C SER A 30 1.80 6.06 6.66
N GLY A 31 2.95 6.37 7.26
CA GLY A 31 3.05 7.05 8.55
C GLY A 31 2.54 6.22 9.74
N MET A 32 2.50 4.90 9.61
CA MET A 32 2.09 4.03 10.72
C MET A 32 3.12 4.11 11.86
N PRO A 33 2.67 4.25 13.13
CA PRO A 33 3.58 4.25 14.26
C PRO A 33 4.28 2.89 14.40
N ALA A 34 5.50 2.90 14.96
CA ALA A 34 6.24 1.69 15.25
C ALA A 34 5.42 0.76 16.17
N PRO A 35 5.23 -0.53 15.80
CA PRO A 35 4.57 -1.49 16.66
C PRO A 35 5.24 -1.61 18.03
N LYS A 36 4.44 -1.56 19.10
CA LYS A 36 4.94 -1.64 20.48
C LYS A 36 5.31 -3.07 20.90
N LYS A 37 4.72 -4.07 20.24
CA LYS A 37 4.96 -5.49 20.49
C LYS A 37 5.31 -6.16 19.18
N VAL A 38 6.41 -6.89 19.17
CA VAL A 38 6.88 -7.66 18.02
C VAL A 38 7.24 -9.05 18.51
N VAL A 39 6.76 -10.07 17.80
CA VAL A 39 7.11 -11.47 18.03
C VAL A 39 7.66 -12.08 16.75
N ILE A 40 8.52 -13.08 16.88
CA ILE A 40 8.97 -13.87 15.74
C ILE A 40 7.84 -14.77 15.27
N ALA A 41 7.67 -14.85 13.95
CA ALA A 41 6.76 -15.78 13.29
C ALA A 41 7.45 -16.42 12.09
N ASP A 42 7.03 -17.63 11.72
CA ASP A 42 7.64 -18.43 10.67
C ASP A 42 6.62 -19.36 10.00
N ASP A 43 7.12 -20.26 9.15
CA ASP A 43 6.32 -21.21 8.38
C ASP A 43 5.43 -22.14 9.24
N GLN A 44 5.70 -22.27 10.54
CA GLN A 44 4.92 -23.09 11.47
C GLN A 44 3.81 -22.29 12.16
N THR A 45 3.79 -20.96 12.01
CA THR A 45 2.83 -20.08 12.68
C THR A 45 1.42 -20.25 12.10
N PRO A 46 0.43 -20.74 12.87
CA PRO A 46 -0.92 -20.92 12.36
C PRO A 46 -1.59 -19.59 12.03
N ALA A 47 -2.29 -19.51 10.90
CA ALA A 47 -2.93 -18.28 10.44
C ALA A 47 -3.96 -17.69 11.42
N ASP A 48 -4.64 -18.53 12.22
CA ASP A 48 -5.57 -18.07 13.27
C ASP A 48 -4.85 -17.40 14.44
N LEU A 49 -3.68 -17.92 14.84
CA LEU A 49 -2.84 -17.31 15.87
C LEU A 49 -2.28 -15.98 15.37
N ALA A 50 -1.70 -15.97 14.17
CA ALA A 50 -1.19 -14.76 13.52
C ALA A 50 -2.27 -13.68 13.41
N TYR A 51 -3.48 -14.04 12.98
CA TYR A 51 -4.59 -13.10 12.85
C TYR A 51 -5.02 -12.51 14.19
N ARG A 52 -5.07 -13.33 15.25
CA ARG A 52 -5.40 -12.87 16.60
C ARG A 52 -4.35 -11.86 17.10
N LEU A 53 -3.07 -12.22 17.01
CA LEU A 53 -1.95 -11.36 17.40
C LEU A 53 -1.97 -10.02 16.64
N ALA A 54 -2.18 -10.06 15.33
CA ALA A 54 -2.30 -8.87 14.50
C ALA A 54 -3.48 -7.98 14.90
N CYS A 55 -4.64 -8.57 15.25
CA CYS A 55 -5.80 -7.82 15.74
C CYS A 55 -5.55 -7.17 17.11
N GLU A 56 -4.71 -7.77 17.95
CA GLU A 56 -4.29 -7.24 19.25
C GLU A 56 -3.17 -6.18 19.11
N GLY A 57 -2.70 -5.92 17.88
CA GLY A 57 -1.64 -4.96 17.59
C GLY A 57 -0.23 -5.49 17.83
N THR A 58 -0.06 -6.81 17.90
CA THR A 58 1.25 -7.46 17.93
C THR A 58 1.73 -7.71 16.51
N ALA A 59 2.89 -7.15 16.18
CA ALA A 59 3.52 -7.37 14.90
C ALA A 59 4.25 -8.72 14.85
N LEU A 60 4.21 -9.36 13.69
CA LEU A 60 4.78 -10.65 13.38
C LEU A 60 6.00 -10.41 12.49
N LEU A 61 7.18 -10.45 13.08
CA LEU A 61 8.43 -10.34 12.32
C LEU A 61 8.75 -11.71 11.71
N TRP A 62 8.61 -11.81 10.39
CA TRP A 62 8.69 -13.07 9.67
C TRP A 62 10.13 -13.56 9.51
N ARG A 63 10.32 -14.86 9.76
CA ARG A 63 11.60 -15.61 9.62
C ARG A 63 11.47 -16.87 8.76
N GLY A 64 10.29 -17.14 8.22
CA GLY A 64 10.05 -18.25 7.30
C GLY A 64 10.36 -17.91 5.85
N ASP A 65 9.68 -18.60 4.95
CA ASP A 65 9.81 -18.39 3.52
C ASP A 65 8.98 -17.18 3.01
N PHE A 66 9.49 -16.46 2.01
CA PHE A 66 8.82 -15.27 1.48
C PHE A 66 7.45 -15.57 0.85
N GLN A 67 7.31 -16.69 0.13
CA GLN A 67 6.04 -17.07 -0.48
C GLN A 67 5.02 -17.48 0.58
N ASN A 68 5.47 -18.11 1.66
CA ASN A 68 4.62 -18.45 2.79
C ASN A 68 4.15 -17.19 3.53
N ALA A 69 5.00 -16.16 3.65
CA ALA A 69 4.57 -14.85 4.14
C ALA A 69 3.43 -14.27 3.27
N ARG A 70 3.53 -14.36 1.93
CA ARG A 70 2.48 -13.87 1.01
C ARG A 70 1.17 -14.62 1.25
N GLN A 71 1.25 -15.94 1.39
CA GLN A 71 0.10 -16.79 1.65
C GLN A 71 -0.53 -16.48 3.02
N LEU A 72 0.29 -16.26 4.06
CA LEU A 72 -0.18 -15.84 5.37
C LEU A 72 -0.92 -14.50 5.27
N LEU A 73 -0.34 -13.49 4.60
CA LEU A 73 -0.99 -12.19 4.42
C LEU A 73 -2.37 -12.31 3.74
N GLN A 74 -2.47 -13.15 2.70
CA GLN A 74 -3.76 -13.45 2.05
C GLN A 74 -4.73 -14.16 3.01
N ALA A 75 -4.23 -15.07 3.85
CA ALA A 75 -5.01 -15.78 4.85
C ALA A 75 -5.52 -14.84 5.95
N LEU A 76 -4.74 -13.82 6.34
CA LEU A 76 -5.15 -12.75 7.24
C LEU A 76 -6.23 -11.87 6.60
N ALA A 77 -6.07 -11.51 5.32
CA ALA A 77 -7.06 -10.73 4.57
C ALA A 77 -8.42 -11.43 4.51
N ARG A 78 -8.43 -12.73 4.14
CA ARG A 78 -9.67 -13.52 4.11
C ARG A 78 -10.38 -13.59 5.48
N ARG A 79 -9.63 -13.70 6.57
CA ARG A 79 -10.17 -13.71 7.95
C ARG A 79 -10.73 -12.37 8.37
N ASN A 80 -10.07 -11.28 7.96
CA ASN A 80 -10.61 -9.94 8.18
C ASN A 80 -11.94 -9.75 7.44
N ASP A 81 -12.01 -10.21 6.18
CA ASP A 81 -13.16 -10.01 5.30
C ASP A 81 -14.33 -10.98 5.61
N SER A 82 -14.07 -12.05 6.37
CA SER A 82 -15.09 -12.98 6.89
C SER A 82 -15.61 -12.62 8.28
N ARG A 83 -15.05 -11.60 8.96
CA ARG A 83 -15.61 -11.07 10.22
C ARG A 83 -17.07 -10.69 10.00
N GLY A 84 -17.95 -11.22 10.86
CA GLY A 84 -19.39 -10.93 10.81
C GLY A 84 -20.19 -11.75 9.78
N LYS A 85 -19.58 -12.74 9.11
CA LYS A 85 -20.29 -13.66 8.20
C LYS A 85 -20.52 -15.07 8.78
N GLY A 86 -20.18 -15.29 10.06
CA GLY A 86 -20.34 -16.59 10.72
C GLY A 86 -21.77 -16.85 11.23
N LYS A 87 -22.11 -18.12 11.50
CA LYS A 87 -23.43 -18.57 12.01
C LYS A 87 -23.92 -17.89 13.30
N LYS A 88 -23.04 -17.18 14.03
CA LYS A 88 -23.36 -16.41 15.26
C LYS A 88 -23.18 -14.90 15.09
N ALA A 89 -22.98 -14.40 13.87
CA ALA A 89 -22.83 -12.97 13.64
C ALA A 89 -24.19 -12.28 13.80
N LYS A 90 -24.24 -11.24 14.63
CA LYS A 90 -25.39 -10.33 14.68
C LYS A 90 -25.59 -9.71 13.31
N ALA A 91 -26.85 -9.58 12.89
CA ALA A 91 -27.19 -8.88 11.65
C ALA A 91 -26.50 -7.51 11.62
N PRO A 92 -25.86 -7.12 10.50
CA PRO A 92 -25.24 -5.81 10.40
C PRO A 92 -26.30 -4.74 10.65
N LYS A 93 -26.03 -3.81 11.56
CA LYS A 93 -26.91 -2.65 11.78
C LYS A 93 -26.91 -1.82 10.50
N VAL A 94 -28.09 -1.61 9.91
CA VAL A 94 -28.24 -0.72 8.76
C VAL A 94 -27.90 0.70 9.22
N PRO A 95 -26.92 1.37 8.60
CA PRO A 95 -26.59 2.76 8.94
C PRO A 95 -27.82 3.65 8.71
N ALA A 96 -28.11 4.56 9.63
CA ALA A 96 -29.25 5.45 9.53
C ALA A 96 -29.05 6.55 8.46
N THR A 97 -27.80 6.85 8.10
CA THR A 97 -27.44 7.90 7.14
C THR A 97 -26.28 7.48 6.24
N ALA A 98 -26.14 8.16 5.09
CA ALA A 98 -24.99 7.99 4.21
C ALA A 98 -23.66 8.37 4.90
N ALA A 99 -23.65 9.38 5.78
CA ALA A 99 -22.48 9.77 6.55
C ALA A 99 -22.05 8.68 7.53
N GLU A 100 -23.00 8.06 8.24
CA GLU A 100 -22.73 6.93 9.14
C GLU A 100 -22.18 5.73 8.34
N ALA A 101 -22.78 5.42 7.18
CA ALA A 101 -22.30 4.36 6.29
C ALA A 101 -20.85 4.61 5.84
N PHE A 102 -20.53 5.84 5.45
CA PHE A 102 -19.18 6.25 5.06
C PHE A 102 -18.18 6.14 6.22
N HIS A 103 -18.55 6.60 7.42
CA HIS A 103 -17.70 6.50 8.60
C HIS A 103 -17.40 5.06 8.99
N LEU A 104 -18.41 4.19 9.00
CA LEU A 104 -18.25 2.76 9.28
C LEU A 104 -17.36 2.08 8.23
N HIS A 105 -17.56 2.41 6.95
CA HIS A 105 -16.72 1.90 5.87
C HIS A 105 -15.25 2.32 6.06
N ARG A 106 -14.99 3.60 6.32
CA ARG A 106 -13.63 4.12 6.54
C ARG A 106 -12.98 3.51 7.78
N GLN A 107 -13.75 3.32 8.87
CA GLN A 107 -13.27 2.66 10.07
C GLN A 107 -12.88 1.21 9.80
N ALA A 108 -13.72 0.45 9.09
CA ALA A 108 -13.44 -0.93 8.71
C ALA A 108 -12.20 -1.04 7.80
N GLN A 109 -12.07 -0.14 6.80
CA GLN A 109 -10.88 -0.08 5.94
C GLN A 109 -9.61 0.25 6.74
N SER A 110 -9.68 1.20 7.67
CA SER A 110 -8.56 1.56 8.55
C SER A 110 -8.16 0.39 9.45
N GLN A 111 -9.13 -0.30 10.07
CA GLN A 111 -8.85 -1.46 10.91
C GLN A 111 -8.23 -2.60 10.10
N ARG A 112 -8.81 -2.93 8.94
CA ARG A 112 -8.26 -3.91 8.00
C ARG A 112 -6.82 -3.57 7.63
N ALA A 113 -6.59 -2.30 7.30
CA ALA A 113 -5.28 -1.81 6.92
C ALA A 113 -4.23 -2.02 8.04
N ARG A 114 -4.59 -1.66 9.28
CA ARG A 114 -3.73 -1.83 10.46
C ARG A 114 -3.42 -3.29 10.73
N THR A 115 -4.42 -4.17 10.73
CA THR A 115 -4.23 -5.62 10.97
C THR A 115 -3.31 -6.23 9.93
N LEU A 116 -3.52 -5.95 8.64
CA LEU A 116 -2.68 -6.50 7.57
C LEU A 116 -1.26 -5.93 7.55
N ALA A 117 -1.04 -4.76 8.14
CA ALA A 117 0.28 -4.16 8.27
C ALA A 117 1.14 -4.79 9.36
N MET A 118 0.59 -5.71 10.18
CA MET A 118 1.32 -6.36 11.28
C MET A 118 2.23 -7.50 10.81
N LEU A 119 2.13 -7.97 9.56
CA LEU A 119 3.12 -8.92 9.03
C LEU A 119 4.33 -8.16 8.50
N LEU A 120 5.46 -8.30 9.18
CA LEU A 120 6.67 -7.53 8.93
C LEU A 120 7.77 -8.38 8.30
N LEU A 121 8.57 -7.75 7.43
CA LEU A 121 9.71 -8.35 6.78
C LEU A 121 10.99 -7.57 7.11
N PRO A 122 12.13 -8.25 7.33
CA PRO A 122 13.43 -7.62 7.37
C PRO A 122 13.90 -7.21 5.96
N PHE A 123 14.64 -6.11 5.90
CA PHE A 123 15.34 -5.63 4.71
C PHE A 123 16.77 -5.26 5.11
N GLU A 124 17.73 -5.67 4.29
CA GLU A 124 19.09 -5.16 4.34
C GLU A 124 19.16 -3.74 3.75
N ALA A 125 20.27 -3.04 3.98
CA ALA A 125 20.48 -1.68 3.50
C ALA A 125 20.34 -1.55 1.96
N ASP A 126 20.66 -2.61 1.22
CA ASP A 126 20.53 -2.67 -0.24
C ASP A 126 19.16 -3.15 -0.73
N TYR A 127 18.17 -3.25 0.16
CA TYR A 127 16.82 -3.80 -0.05
C TYR A 127 16.73 -5.31 -0.25
N THR A 128 17.82 -6.05 -0.05
CA THR A 128 17.74 -7.52 0.00
C THR A 128 16.83 -7.93 1.15
N ILE A 129 15.88 -8.83 0.88
CA ILE A 129 15.06 -9.47 1.91
C ILE A 129 15.75 -10.79 2.26
N PRO A 130 16.30 -10.96 3.48
CA PRO A 130 17.08 -12.15 3.87
C PRO A 130 16.15 -13.34 4.18
N LEU A 131 15.22 -13.66 3.29
CA LEU A 131 14.28 -14.76 3.39
C LEU A 131 14.40 -15.68 2.19
N ARG A 132 14.12 -16.97 2.41
CA ARG A 132 14.12 -17.97 1.33
C ARG A 132 13.06 -17.62 0.27
N ARG A 133 13.43 -17.78 -1.01
CA ARG A 133 12.60 -17.46 -2.20
C ARG A 133 12.09 -16.01 -2.26
N ALA A 134 12.75 -15.08 -1.56
CA ALA A 134 12.51 -13.67 -1.79
C ALA A 134 13.00 -13.29 -3.20
N PRO A 135 12.18 -12.61 -4.02
CA PRO A 135 12.61 -12.12 -5.32
C PRO A 135 13.59 -10.94 -5.15
N ASP A 136 14.33 -10.61 -6.20
CA ASP A 136 15.06 -9.35 -6.26
C ASP A 136 14.07 -8.20 -6.44
N LEU A 137 13.96 -7.36 -5.40
CA LEU A 137 13.05 -6.21 -5.34
C LEU A 137 13.80 -4.88 -5.24
N LYS A 138 15.12 -4.87 -5.48
CA LYS A 138 15.95 -3.70 -5.26
C LYS A 138 15.49 -2.52 -6.11
N LEU A 139 15.15 -2.74 -7.37
CA LEU A 139 14.68 -1.68 -8.25
C LEU A 139 13.33 -1.11 -7.78
N ALA A 140 12.35 -1.98 -7.48
CA ALA A 140 11.04 -1.56 -7.00
C ALA A 140 11.13 -0.76 -5.69
N CYS A 141 11.99 -1.21 -4.76
CA CYS A 141 12.27 -0.46 -3.54
C CYS A 141 12.93 0.88 -3.85
N ASN A 142 14.00 0.93 -4.67
CA ASN A 142 14.69 2.18 -5.00
C ASN A 142 13.77 3.23 -5.65
N GLU A 143 12.87 2.80 -6.54
CA GLU A 143 11.92 3.70 -7.23
C GLU A 143 10.96 4.42 -6.29
N ALA A 144 10.75 3.90 -5.09
CA ALA A 144 9.79 4.43 -4.14
C ALA A 144 10.43 4.96 -2.84
N TYR A 145 11.48 4.30 -2.39
CA TYR A 145 12.17 4.57 -1.15
C TYR A 145 13.41 5.44 -1.33
N GLY A 146 13.88 5.62 -2.56
CA GLY A 146 15.19 6.21 -2.83
C GLY A 146 16.32 5.25 -2.51
N ARG A 147 17.51 5.78 -2.22
CA ARG A 147 18.67 4.94 -1.85
C ARG A 147 18.50 4.43 -0.42
N GLY A 148 18.74 3.13 -0.21
CA GLY A 148 18.83 2.55 1.11
C GLY A 148 20.16 2.88 1.78
N ASP A 149 20.10 3.08 3.09
CA ASP A 149 21.21 3.57 3.92
C ASP A 149 21.53 2.59 5.07
N GLU A 150 20.53 1.93 5.64
CA GLU A 150 20.68 0.95 6.71
C GLU A 150 19.60 -0.14 6.67
N PRO A 151 19.81 -1.30 7.34
CA PRO A 151 18.77 -2.32 7.48
C PRO A 151 17.54 -1.80 8.23
N PHE A 152 16.36 -2.23 7.79
CA PHE A 152 15.08 -1.81 8.37
C PHE A 152 14.04 -2.93 8.34
N VAL A 153 12.93 -2.70 9.02
CA VAL A 153 11.77 -3.57 9.00
C VAL A 153 10.58 -2.78 8.49
N ALA A 154 9.85 -3.37 7.54
CA ALA A 154 8.64 -2.79 6.97
C ALA A 154 7.54 -3.85 6.81
N SER A 155 6.32 -3.38 6.59
CA SER A 155 5.16 -4.22 6.36
C SER A 155 5.24 -4.95 5.01
N MET A 156 4.91 -6.24 5.00
CA MET A 156 4.74 -7.00 3.78
C MET A 156 3.66 -6.41 2.87
N ARG A 157 2.59 -5.87 3.45
CA ARG A 157 1.51 -5.24 2.69
C ARG A 157 2.01 -4.00 1.94
N GLU A 158 2.89 -3.22 2.55
CA GLU A 158 3.54 -2.07 1.93
C GLU A 158 4.40 -2.52 0.74
N LEU A 159 5.24 -3.54 0.94
CA LEU A 159 6.06 -4.15 -0.12
C LEU A 159 5.22 -4.63 -1.31
N LEU A 160 4.06 -5.26 -1.08
CA LEU A 160 3.20 -5.69 -2.19
C LEU A 160 2.60 -4.50 -2.97
N GLY A 161 2.30 -3.39 -2.30
CA GLY A 161 1.87 -2.16 -2.96
C GLY A 161 2.98 -1.57 -3.84
N LEU A 162 4.21 -1.58 -3.33
CA LEU A 162 5.42 -1.18 -4.07
C LEU A 162 5.65 -2.02 -5.32
N ILE A 163 5.60 -3.34 -5.18
CA ILE A 163 5.71 -4.25 -6.33
C ILE A 163 4.63 -3.94 -7.37
N GLY A 164 3.38 -3.73 -6.94
CA GLY A 164 2.29 -3.39 -7.87
C GLY A 164 2.56 -2.09 -8.63
N ALA A 165 3.03 -1.04 -7.94
CA ALA A 165 3.39 0.21 -8.57
C ALA A 165 4.57 0.07 -9.54
N HIS A 166 5.60 -0.69 -9.17
CA HIS A 166 6.73 -1.00 -10.05
C HIS A 166 6.27 -1.72 -11.33
N GLU A 167 5.40 -2.72 -11.21
CA GLU A 167 4.88 -3.44 -12.38
C GLU A 167 4.01 -2.56 -13.27
N TRP A 168 3.23 -1.63 -12.71
CA TRP A 168 2.51 -0.63 -13.53
C TRP A 168 3.46 0.34 -14.21
N ARG A 169 4.51 0.80 -13.52
CA ARG A 169 5.52 1.67 -14.11
C ARG A 169 6.24 1.00 -15.26
N LYS A 170 6.64 -0.27 -15.08
CA LYS A 170 7.37 -1.06 -16.07
C LYS A 170 6.51 -1.38 -17.29
N ASN A 171 5.30 -1.88 -17.08
CA ASN A 171 4.47 -2.38 -18.18
C ASN A 171 3.54 -1.31 -18.78
N GLY A 172 3.30 -0.22 -18.04
CA GLY A 172 2.30 0.78 -18.37
C GLY A 172 0.87 0.27 -18.13
N VAL A 173 -0.03 1.19 -17.77
CA VAL A 173 -1.47 0.96 -17.64
C VAL A 173 -2.13 1.33 -18.96
N PRO A 174 -2.77 0.38 -19.67
CA PRO A 174 -3.43 0.67 -20.93
C PRO A 174 -4.65 1.57 -20.73
N ILE A 175 -4.76 2.60 -21.56
CA ILE A 175 -5.84 3.59 -21.54
C ILE A 175 -6.57 3.56 -22.88
N ALA A 176 -7.73 2.92 -22.92
CA ALA A 176 -8.52 2.75 -24.15
C ALA A 176 -8.86 4.10 -24.82
N ALA A 177 -9.19 5.13 -24.03
CA ALA A 177 -9.46 6.47 -24.56
C ALA A 177 -8.26 7.08 -25.33
N LEU A 178 -7.03 6.69 -24.97
CA LEU A 178 -5.81 7.18 -25.59
C LEU A 178 -5.27 6.24 -26.68
N ASP A 179 -5.63 4.96 -26.67
CA ASP A 179 -4.94 3.92 -27.44
C ASP A 179 -3.43 3.89 -27.12
N GLU A 180 -3.10 4.14 -25.86
CA GLU A 180 -1.74 4.18 -25.33
C GLU A 180 -1.72 3.75 -23.86
N ARG A 181 -0.53 3.70 -23.27
CA ARG A 181 -0.20 3.31 -21.92
C ARG A 181 0.32 4.50 -21.15
N ILE A 182 -0.06 4.56 -19.87
CA ILE A 182 0.49 5.52 -18.92
C ILE A 182 1.37 4.77 -17.93
N HIS A 183 2.56 5.31 -17.67
CA HIS A 183 3.57 4.71 -16.80
C HIS A 183 3.64 5.46 -15.47
N PRO A 184 2.77 5.15 -14.50
CA PRO A 184 2.71 5.88 -13.23
C PRO A 184 3.99 5.68 -12.43
N HIS A 185 4.50 6.76 -11.82
CA HIS A 185 5.50 6.67 -10.78
C HIS A 185 4.88 6.19 -9.45
N TYR A 186 5.70 5.65 -8.55
CA TYR A 186 5.25 5.33 -7.20
C TYR A 186 4.69 6.58 -6.50
N GLY A 187 3.61 6.40 -5.73
CA GLY A 187 2.92 7.49 -5.03
C GLY A 187 1.94 8.30 -5.90
N VAL A 188 1.93 8.10 -7.22
CA VAL A 188 0.97 8.75 -8.13
C VAL A 188 -0.26 7.86 -8.30
N PHE A 189 -1.46 8.46 -8.27
CA PHE A 189 -2.71 7.72 -8.48
C PHE A 189 -2.74 7.05 -9.87
N SER A 190 -2.72 5.72 -9.86
CA SER A 190 -2.66 4.92 -11.09
C SER A 190 -4.05 4.80 -11.73
N PRO A 191 -4.20 5.02 -13.05
CA PRO A 191 -5.47 4.99 -13.76
C PRO A 191 -6.01 3.57 -14.05
N ILE A 192 -5.94 2.66 -13.07
CA ILE A 192 -6.37 1.26 -13.21
C ILE A 192 -7.88 1.05 -13.21
N ARG A 193 -8.66 2.08 -12.81
CA ARG A 193 -10.12 2.11 -12.83
C ARG A 193 -10.55 3.13 -13.88
N GLY A 194 -10.85 2.68 -15.09
CA GLY A 194 -10.98 3.54 -16.27
C GLY A 194 -12.29 4.33 -16.37
N GLU A 195 -13.26 4.11 -15.48
CA GLU A 195 -14.62 4.64 -15.63
C GLU A 195 -14.67 6.17 -15.65
N TYR A 196 -13.82 6.82 -14.83
CA TYR A 196 -13.72 8.29 -14.84
C TYR A 196 -13.03 8.82 -16.11
N VAL A 197 -12.11 8.03 -16.69
CA VAL A 197 -11.42 8.39 -17.95
C VAL A 197 -12.40 8.32 -19.11
N GLU A 198 -13.22 7.28 -19.16
CA GLU A 198 -14.29 7.12 -20.17
C GLU A 198 -15.33 8.23 -20.05
N LEU A 199 -15.73 8.59 -18.83
CA LEU A 199 -16.63 9.72 -18.59
C LEU A 199 -16.08 11.01 -19.20
N VAL A 200 -14.82 11.34 -18.92
CA VAL A 200 -14.19 12.54 -19.50
C VAL A 200 -14.02 12.42 -21.01
N ALA A 201 -13.71 11.23 -21.55
CA ALA A 201 -13.60 11.02 -22.98
C ALA A 201 -14.91 11.25 -23.73
N GLY A 202 -16.04 10.80 -23.16
CA GLY A 202 -17.38 10.89 -23.76
C GLY A 202 -18.13 12.20 -23.50
N THR A 203 -17.76 12.97 -22.47
CA THR A 203 -18.48 14.20 -22.10
C THR A 203 -18.20 15.34 -23.09
N PRO A 204 -19.20 15.95 -23.76
CA PRO A 204 -18.98 17.05 -24.70
C PRO A 204 -18.15 18.19 -24.12
N LEU A 205 -17.18 18.70 -24.89
CA LEU A 205 -16.45 19.90 -24.49
C LEU A 205 -17.35 21.14 -24.64
N PRO A 206 -17.23 22.15 -23.75
CA PRO A 206 -17.93 23.41 -23.93
C PRO A 206 -17.57 24.06 -25.27
N ALA A 207 -18.56 24.61 -25.97
CA ALA A 207 -18.36 25.23 -27.27
C ALA A 207 -17.32 26.37 -27.20
N GLY A 208 -16.31 26.32 -28.05
CA GLY A 208 -15.25 27.33 -28.09
C GLY A 208 -14.22 27.25 -26.95
N ALA A 209 -14.27 26.22 -26.09
CA ALA A 209 -13.26 26.01 -25.07
C ALA A 209 -11.87 25.80 -25.71
N LYS A 210 -10.89 26.59 -25.25
CA LYS A 210 -9.48 26.51 -25.69
C LYS A 210 -8.52 26.15 -24.56
N VAL A 211 -8.96 26.36 -23.31
CA VAL A 211 -8.15 26.18 -22.11
C VAL A 211 -8.85 25.23 -21.15
N ALA A 212 -8.12 24.28 -20.59
CA ALA A 212 -8.55 23.44 -19.48
C ALA A 212 -7.52 23.47 -18.35
N PHE A 213 -7.99 23.22 -17.12
CA PHE A 213 -7.13 23.05 -15.95
C PHE A 213 -7.33 21.63 -15.41
N ASP A 214 -6.25 20.85 -15.31
CA ASP A 214 -6.24 19.49 -14.76
C ASP A 214 -5.76 19.53 -13.30
N ILE A 215 -6.67 19.90 -12.40
CA ILE A 215 -6.34 20.10 -10.98
C ILE A 215 -6.13 18.74 -10.29
N GLY A 216 -4.92 18.53 -9.79
CA GLY A 216 -4.51 17.24 -9.25
C GLY A 216 -4.18 16.23 -10.35
N THR A 217 -3.60 16.70 -11.46
CA THR A 217 -3.31 15.94 -12.70
C THR A 217 -2.74 14.53 -12.49
N GLY A 218 -1.97 14.31 -11.42
CA GLY A 218 -1.48 12.99 -11.06
C GLY A 218 -0.64 12.38 -12.18
N THR A 219 -1.16 11.36 -12.85
CA THR A 219 -0.50 10.73 -14.00
C THR A 219 -0.58 11.54 -15.30
N GLY A 220 -1.35 12.62 -15.34
CA GLY A 220 -1.63 13.37 -16.56
C GLY A 220 -2.64 12.69 -17.48
N VAL A 221 -3.34 11.64 -17.02
CA VAL A 221 -4.26 10.87 -17.87
C VAL A 221 -5.40 11.72 -18.42
N LEU A 222 -5.96 12.63 -17.61
CA LEU A 222 -7.06 13.48 -18.05
C LEU A 222 -6.56 14.60 -18.96
N ALA A 223 -5.42 15.22 -18.65
CA ALA A 223 -4.74 16.14 -19.56
C ALA A 223 -4.48 15.49 -20.93
N ALA A 224 -3.95 14.26 -20.98
CA ALA A 224 -3.71 13.54 -22.22
C ALA A 224 -5.02 13.28 -23.01
N VAL A 225 -6.10 12.89 -22.31
CA VAL A 225 -7.42 12.70 -22.94
C VAL A 225 -7.95 14.00 -23.52
N LEU A 226 -7.87 15.10 -22.77
CA LEU A 226 -8.30 16.42 -23.25
C LEU A 226 -7.48 16.90 -24.45
N ALA A 227 -6.17 16.64 -24.45
CA ALA A 227 -5.28 16.95 -25.58
C ALA A 227 -5.69 16.16 -26.83
N LYS A 228 -5.93 14.85 -26.69
CA LYS A 228 -6.42 13.99 -27.80
C LYS A 228 -7.77 14.46 -28.36
N ARG A 229 -8.58 15.12 -27.53
CA ARG A 229 -9.89 15.70 -27.92
C ARG A 229 -9.78 17.11 -28.52
N GLY A 230 -8.57 17.64 -28.71
CA GLY A 230 -8.32 18.92 -29.37
C GLY A 230 -8.29 20.14 -28.45
N MET A 231 -8.19 19.96 -27.13
CA MET A 231 -7.96 21.09 -26.21
C MET A 231 -6.60 21.72 -26.49
N GLN A 232 -6.56 23.04 -26.71
CA GLN A 232 -5.36 23.74 -27.21
C GLN A 232 -4.34 24.02 -26.10
N HIS A 233 -4.81 24.30 -24.89
CA HIS A 233 -3.97 24.64 -23.76
C HIS A 233 -4.49 23.94 -22.50
N ILE A 234 -3.62 23.22 -21.82
CA ILE A 234 -3.97 22.48 -20.61
C ILE A 234 -2.94 22.84 -19.54
N VAL A 235 -3.44 23.30 -18.39
CA VAL A 235 -2.64 23.72 -17.22
C VAL A 235 -2.76 22.69 -16.11
#